data_AF-A0A653BNM3-F1
#
_entry.id   AF-A0A653BNM3-F1
#
_cell.length_a   1.000
_cell.length_b   1.000
_cell.length_c   1.000
_cell.angle_alpha   90.00
_cell.angle_beta   90.00
_cell.angle_gamma   90.00
#
_symmetry.space_group_name_H-M   'P 1'
#
loop_
_entity.id
_entity.type
_entity.pdbx_description
1 polymer ?
#
loop_
_entity_poly.entity_id
_entity_poly.type
_entity_poly.pdbx_seq_one_letter_code
_entity_poly.pdbx_strand_id
1 'polypeptide(L)'
;MALKISQDAFNTVVRENIDELGLSPEEAVKGAIEQFELQGADLSLIIKDLMIAPPDTNVQELLNRLKELNKAKAVNRDNVIEQLDLIKVECEKGLPYKVEAGRCGAYSILLDTMAVHSGDNNVLKSCLRSLIALMSKQPDLLDERGVQVIHTYLKKEIDYDVKRLTLKWTRECCVLHEMNRQLIFNSKIIDNIKELLGEGATDILREVLGVCRALVLDDDVRVELGKPMSMQELLPVKHFVPLQDY
;
A
#
# COMPACT_ATOMS: atom_id res chain seq x y z
N MET A 1 29.27 -2.62 3.21
CA MET A 1 27.84 -2.76 3.51
C MET A 1 27.51 -1.64 4.48
N ALA A 2 26.62 -0.70 4.12
CA ALA A 2 26.29 0.44 4.98
C ALA A 2 25.50 -0.01 6.22
N LEU A 3 25.69 0.66 7.36
CA LEU A 3 24.94 0.38 8.59
C LEU A 3 23.47 0.75 8.36
N LYS A 4 22.54 -0.19 8.52
CA LYS A 4 21.10 0.10 8.48
C LYS A 4 20.65 0.55 9.87
N ILE A 5 19.96 1.68 9.93
CA ILE A 5 19.37 2.19 11.17
C ILE A 5 17.85 2.19 11.10
N SER A 6 17.19 2.05 12.25
CA SER A 6 15.74 2.16 12.36
C SER A 6 15.30 3.60 12.62
N GLN A 7 14.06 3.92 12.25
CA GLN A 7 13.46 5.22 12.56
C GLN A 7 13.44 5.50 14.07
N ASP A 8 13.22 4.48 14.92
CA ASP A 8 13.23 4.66 16.39
C ASP A 8 14.60 4.97 16.93
N ALA A 9 15.66 4.34 16.39
CA ALA A 9 17.04 4.66 16.79
C ALA A 9 17.38 6.10 16.42
N PHE A 10 17.01 6.54 15.20
CA PHE A 10 17.19 7.93 14.79
C PHE A 10 16.43 8.90 15.70
N ASN A 11 15.13 8.65 15.93
CA ASN A 11 14.29 9.50 16.78
C ASN A 11 14.78 9.55 18.23
N THR A 12 15.37 8.47 18.73
CA THR A 12 15.93 8.42 20.09
C THR A 12 17.13 9.35 20.20
N VAL A 13 18.08 9.28 19.26
CA VAL A 13 19.23 10.19 19.24
C VAL A 13 18.81 11.65 19.09
N VAL A 14 17.82 11.93 18.23
CA VAL A 14 17.27 13.30 18.09
C VAL A 14 16.66 13.78 19.42
N ARG A 15 15.94 12.90 20.13
CA ARG A 15 15.36 13.25 21.44
C ARG A 15 16.43 13.47 22.50
N GLU A 16 17.44 12.62 22.58
CA GLU A 16 18.59 12.78 23.49
C GLU A 16 19.32 14.10 23.20
N ASN A 17 19.50 14.46 21.93
CA ASN A 17 20.08 15.75 21.54
C ASN A 17 19.25 16.96 22.01
N ILE A 18 17.91 16.86 22.01
CA ILE A 18 17.05 17.93 22.52
C ILE A 18 17.10 17.97 24.06
N ASP A 19 16.87 16.83 24.70
CA ASP A 19 16.66 16.74 26.15
C ASP A 19 17.97 16.87 26.95
N GLU A 20 19.05 16.25 26.48
CA GLU A 20 20.33 16.19 27.20
C GLU A 20 21.29 17.31 26.78
N LEU A 21 21.29 17.69 25.50
CA LEU A 21 22.18 18.74 24.97
C LEU A 21 21.49 20.11 24.83
N GLY A 22 20.17 20.18 25.04
CA GLY A 22 19.41 21.43 24.98
C GLY A 22 19.35 22.05 23.58
N LEU A 23 19.54 21.25 22.53
CA LEU A 23 19.54 21.73 21.15
C LEU A 23 18.12 22.04 20.68
N SER A 24 18.00 22.98 19.74
CA SER A 24 16.74 23.17 19.00
C SER A 24 16.41 21.91 18.18
N PRO A 25 15.13 21.64 17.85
CA PRO A 25 14.74 20.49 17.04
C PRO A 25 15.51 20.38 15.71
N GLU A 26 15.77 21.51 15.05
CA GLU A 26 16.52 21.57 13.80
C GLU A 26 18.00 21.20 14.01
N GLU A 27 18.63 21.73 15.06
CA GLU A 27 20.02 21.42 15.41
C GLU A 27 20.17 19.96 15.84
N ALA A 28 19.20 19.43 16.61
CA ALA A 28 19.18 18.05 17.07
C ALA A 28 19.09 17.06 15.91
N VAL A 29 18.21 17.33 14.92
CA VAL A 29 18.10 16.53 13.70
C VAL A 29 19.40 16.58 12.89
N LYS A 30 19.98 17.78 12.73
CA LYS A 30 21.24 17.94 12.01
C LYS A 30 22.38 17.16 12.68
N GLY A 31 22.50 17.26 14.00
CA GLY A 31 23.50 16.52 14.78
C GLY A 31 23.33 15.00 14.66
N ALA A 32 22.09 14.50 14.71
CA ALA A 32 21.82 13.08 14.53
C ALA A 32 22.19 12.60 13.11
N ILE A 33 21.90 13.38 12.07
CA ILE A 33 22.30 13.06 10.69
C ILE A 33 23.82 12.94 10.59
N GLU A 34 24.56 13.94 11.06
CA GLU A 34 26.03 13.94 11.02
C GLU A 34 26.61 12.75 11.79
N GLN A 35 26.08 12.45 12.99
CA GLN A 35 26.52 11.34 13.81
C GLN A 35 26.35 9.97 13.11
N PHE A 36 25.22 9.75 12.44
CA PHE A 36 24.96 8.49 11.75
C PHE A 36 25.73 8.38 10.41
N GLU A 37 25.88 9.48 9.68
CA GLU A 37 26.70 9.51 8.46
C GLU A 37 28.18 9.22 8.76
N LEU A 38 28.73 9.74 9.87
CA LEU A 38 30.09 9.42 10.33
C LEU A 38 30.28 7.93 10.67
N GLN A 39 29.21 7.24 11.07
CA GLN A 39 29.23 5.79 11.31
C GLN A 39 29.03 4.97 10.02
N GLY A 40 28.89 5.62 8.87
CA GLY A 40 28.61 4.98 7.60
C GLY A 40 27.19 4.40 7.51
N ALA A 41 26.24 5.01 8.22
CA ALA A 41 24.84 4.62 8.16
C ALA A 41 24.17 5.09 6.86
N ASP A 42 23.27 4.26 6.34
CA ASP A 42 22.38 4.64 5.25
C ASP A 42 21.08 5.24 5.82
N LEU A 43 20.88 6.54 5.56
CA LEU A 43 19.72 7.31 6.01
C LEU A 43 18.62 7.43 4.94
N SER A 44 18.72 6.71 3.82
CA SER A 44 17.77 6.81 2.69
C SER A 44 16.34 6.44 3.06
N LEU A 45 16.16 5.59 4.08
CA LEU A 45 14.85 5.16 4.61
C LEU A 45 14.42 5.87 5.90
N ILE A 46 15.13 6.94 6.29
CA ILE A 46 14.85 7.67 7.53
C ILE A 46 14.11 8.97 7.22
N ILE A 47 12.99 9.16 7.91
CA ILE A 47 12.21 10.39 7.93
C ILE A 47 12.90 11.36 8.90
N LYS A 48 13.52 12.40 8.34
CA LYS A 48 14.35 13.35 9.10
C LYS A 48 13.53 14.47 9.73
N ASP A 49 12.39 14.80 9.15
CA ASP A 49 11.53 15.90 9.57
C ASP A 49 10.45 15.50 10.58
N LEU A 50 10.36 14.21 10.95
CA LEU A 50 9.26 13.68 11.77
C LEU A 50 9.08 14.39 13.12
N MET A 51 10.16 14.85 13.74
CA MET A 51 10.14 15.53 15.05
C MET A 51 9.91 17.04 14.94
N ILE A 52 10.04 17.61 13.74
CA ILE A 52 9.88 19.04 13.47
C ILE A 52 8.52 19.30 12.81
N ALA A 53 7.98 18.30 12.10
CA ALA A 53 6.73 18.40 11.41
C ALA A 53 5.54 18.53 12.38
N PRO A 54 4.48 19.26 12.00
CA PRO A 54 3.28 19.39 12.83
C PRO A 54 2.72 18.02 13.21
N PRO A 55 2.13 17.86 14.42
CA PRO A 55 1.53 16.59 14.85
C PRO A 55 0.52 16.01 13.86
N ASP A 56 -0.18 16.88 13.12
CA ASP A 56 -1.17 16.52 12.11
C ASP A 56 -0.59 15.90 10.83
N THR A 57 0.74 15.76 10.75
CA THR A 57 1.45 15.06 9.66
C THR A 57 2.16 13.80 10.16
N ASN A 58 2.11 13.52 11.47
CA ASN A 58 2.68 12.30 12.02
C ASN A 58 1.75 11.11 11.71
N VAL A 59 2.25 10.15 10.93
CA VAL A 59 1.43 9.01 10.49
C VAL A 59 0.89 8.16 11.64
N GLN A 60 1.63 8.01 12.75
CA GLN A 60 1.15 7.28 13.92
C GLN A 60 -0.07 7.95 14.55
N GLU A 61 -0.07 9.28 14.61
CA GLU A 61 -1.16 10.07 15.15
C GLU A 61 -2.39 10.04 14.23
N LEU A 62 -2.19 10.19 12.92
CA LEU A 62 -3.26 10.04 11.92
C LEU A 62 -3.94 8.66 12.02
N LEU A 63 -3.14 7.60 12.16
CA LEU A 63 -3.64 6.24 12.33
C LEU A 63 -4.39 6.03 13.65
N ASN A 64 -3.94 6.65 14.74
CA ASN A 64 -4.63 6.61 16.03
C ASN A 64 -6.00 7.31 15.93
N ARG A 65 -6.06 8.48 15.29
CA ARG A 65 -7.31 9.20 15.04
C ARG A 65 -8.29 8.37 14.21
N LEU A 66 -7.81 7.71 13.15
CA LEU A 66 -8.65 6.81 12.35
C LEU A 66 -9.19 5.63 13.17
N LYS A 67 -8.38 5.02 14.04
CA LYS A 67 -8.85 3.96 14.96
C LYS A 67 -9.97 4.46 15.87
N GLU A 68 -9.84 5.66 16.43
CA GLU A 68 -10.86 6.22 17.31
C GLU A 68 -12.14 6.57 16.55
N LEU A 69 -12.04 7.09 15.32
CA LEU A 69 -13.20 7.30 14.44
C LEU A 69 -13.93 6.00 14.13
N ASN A 70 -13.22 4.89 13.93
CA ASN A 70 -13.83 3.57 13.70
C ASN A 70 -14.58 3.02 14.92
N LYS A 71 -14.24 3.46 16.14
CA LYS A 71 -14.92 3.06 17.37
C LYS A 71 -16.10 3.96 17.74
N ALA A 72 -16.21 5.13 17.11
CA ALA A 72 -17.22 6.11 17.47
C ALA A 72 -18.64 5.58 17.18
N LYS A 73 -19.57 5.79 18.13
CA LYS A 73 -20.98 5.34 18.00
C LYS A 73 -21.73 6.05 16.86
N ALA A 74 -21.34 7.31 16.58
CA ALA A 74 -21.85 8.08 15.46
C ALA A 74 -20.66 8.32 14.52
N VAL A 75 -20.59 7.53 13.45
CA VAL A 75 -19.56 7.68 12.43
C VAL A 75 -19.86 8.95 11.64
N ASN A 76 -18.99 9.95 11.75
CA ASN A 76 -18.95 11.02 10.76
C ASN A 76 -18.09 10.55 9.58
N ARG A 77 -18.77 10.16 8.51
CA ARG A 77 -18.16 9.69 7.26
C ARG A 77 -17.10 10.66 6.73
N ASP A 78 -17.38 11.97 6.78
CA ASP A 78 -16.51 12.96 6.14
C ASP A 78 -15.19 13.09 6.91
N ASN A 79 -15.24 12.99 8.23
CA ASN A 79 -14.04 12.93 9.07
C ASN A 79 -13.21 11.68 8.78
N VAL A 80 -13.85 10.51 8.55
CA VAL A 80 -13.13 9.27 8.19
C VAL A 80 -12.42 9.44 6.85
N ILE A 81 -13.11 10.01 5.85
CA ILE A 81 -12.54 10.25 4.51
C ILE A 81 -11.37 11.24 4.59
N GLU A 82 -11.52 12.33 5.35
CA GLU A 82 -10.47 13.32 5.57
C GLU A 82 -9.22 12.69 6.21
N GLN A 83 -9.40 11.87 7.26
CA GLN A 83 -8.27 11.18 7.89
C GLN A 83 -7.58 10.20 6.93
N LEU A 84 -8.34 9.48 6.09
CA LEU A 84 -7.79 8.59 5.08
C LEU A 84 -6.99 9.36 4.02
N ASP A 85 -7.48 10.53 3.58
CA ASP A 85 -6.77 11.38 2.63
C ASP A 85 -5.44 11.91 3.20
N LEU A 86 -5.40 12.27 4.49
CA LEU A 86 -4.15 12.64 5.18
C LEU A 86 -3.14 11.48 5.21
N ILE A 87 -3.58 10.27 5.58
CA ILE A 87 -2.72 9.07 5.59
C ILE A 87 -2.17 8.78 4.18
N LYS A 88 -3.03 8.91 3.17
CA LYS A 88 -2.63 8.76 1.77
C LYS A 88 -1.55 9.77 1.39
N VAL A 89 -1.73 11.06 1.72
CA VAL A 89 -0.77 12.12 1.41
C VAL A 89 0.58 11.84 2.07
N GLU A 90 0.60 11.39 3.34
CA GLU A 90 1.84 11.01 4.02
C GLU A 90 2.54 9.84 3.30
N CYS A 91 1.80 8.80 2.91
CA CYS A 91 2.37 7.68 2.15
C CYS A 91 2.93 8.11 0.78
N GLU A 92 2.36 9.15 0.16
CA GLU A 92 2.81 9.66 -1.15
C GLU A 92 4.12 10.48 -1.07
N LYS A 93 4.58 10.88 0.12
CA LYS A 93 5.86 11.60 0.30
C LYS A 93 7.08 10.76 -0.07
N GLY A 94 7.00 9.43 0.02
CA GLY A 94 8.07 8.54 -0.43
C GLY A 94 8.13 7.22 0.32
N LEU A 95 9.07 6.36 -0.10
CA LEU A 95 9.28 5.04 0.50
C LEU A 95 9.51 5.07 2.03
N PRO A 96 10.28 6.01 2.62
CA PRO A 96 10.45 6.08 4.08
C PRO A 96 9.11 6.19 4.82
N TYR A 97 8.20 7.04 4.34
CA TYR A 97 6.88 7.27 4.93
C TYR A 97 5.97 6.05 4.79
N LYS A 98 6.05 5.32 3.68
CA LYS A 98 5.30 4.06 3.49
C LYS A 98 5.80 2.94 4.40
N VAL A 99 7.12 2.82 4.58
CA VAL A 99 7.74 1.86 5.49
C VAL A 99 7.30 2.16 6.92
N GLU A 100 7.36 3.43 7.31
CA GLU A 100 6.92 3.88 8.63
C GLU A 100 5.42 3.64 8.85
N ALA A 101 4.57 4.01 7.89
CA ALA A 101 3.14 3.76 7.95
C ALA A 101 2.83 2.26 8.12
N GLY A 102 3.49 1.40 7.34
CA GLY A 102 3.37 -0.05 7.46
C GLY A 102 3.76 -0.56 8.85
N ARG A 103 4.87 -0.04 9.41
CA ARG A 103 5.34 -0.37 10.76
C ARG A 103 4.37 0.08 11.85
N CYS A 104 3.73 1.23 11.69
CA CYS A 104 2.66 1.73 12.57
C CYS A 104 1.33 0.97 12.42
N GLY A 105 1.27 -0.04 11.55
CA GLY A 105 0.09 -0.88 11.34
C GLY A 105 -0.93 -0.28 10.36
N ALA A 106 -0.55 0.65 9.49
CA ALA A 106 -1.48 1.27 8.54
C ALA A 106 -2.29 0.25 7.74
N TYR A 107 -1.65 -0.82 7.29
CA TYR A 107 -2.30 -1.87 6.51
C TYR A 107 -3.50 -2.50 7.24
N SER A 108 -3.31 -2.98 8.46
CA SER A 108 -4.37 -3.63 9.23
C SER A 108 -5.49 -2.65 9.58
N ILE A 109 -5.14 -1.41 9.94
CA ILE A 109 -6.11 -0.35 10.26
C ILE A 109 -6.96 0.03 9.04
N LEU A 110 -6.37 0.10 7.85
CA LEU A 110 -7.11 0.35 6.62
C LEU A 110 -8.08 -0.80 6.33
N LEU A 111 -7.66 -2.06 6.49
CA LEU A 111 -8.57 -3.21 6.34
C LEU A 111 -9.67 -3.24 7.41
N ASP A 112 -9.37 -2.84 8.65
CA ASP A 112 -10.38 -2.69 9.73
C ASP A 112 -11.40 -1.62 9.35
N THR A 113 -10.93 -0.48 8.83
CA THR A 113 -11.78 0.62 8.37
C THR A 113 -12.71 0.15 7.25
N MET A 114 -12.21 -0.62 6.28
CA MET A 114 -13.04 -1.19 5.21
C MET A 114 -14.11 -2.16 5.76
N ALA A 115 -13.78 -2.95 6.78
CA ALA A 115 -14.73 -3.87 7.40
C ALA A 115 -15.84 -3.11 8.15
N VAL A 116 -15.48 -2.11 8.95
CA VAL A 116 -16.41 -1.25 9.69
C VAL A 116 -17.35 -0.51 8.74
N HIS A 117 -16.82 0.03 7.63
CA HIS A 117 -17.58 0.84 6.67
C HIS A 117 -17.92 0.07 5.38
N SER A 118 -18.14 -1.24 5.47
CA SER A 118 -18.33 -2.13 4.32
C SER A 118 -19.54 -1.83 3.42
N GLY A 119 -20.44 -0.95 3.87
CA GLY A 119 -21.60 -0.44 3.13
C GLY A 119 -21.43 0.97 2.56
N ASP A 120 -20.35 1.70 2.88
CA ASP A 120 -20.13 3.07 2.40
C ASP A 120 -19.07 3.10 1.28
N ASN A 121 -19.53 3.19 0.03
CA ASN A 121 -18.66 3.19 -1.13
C ASN A 121 -17.64 4.35 -1.13
N ASN A 122 -17.94 5.50 -0.52
CA ASN A 122 -16.99 6.62 -0.51
C ASN A 122 -15.83 6.35 0.46
N VAL A 123 -16.14 5.80 1.63
CA VAL A 123 -15.10 5.36 2.58
C VAL A 123 -14.27 4.22 1.98
N LEU A 124 -14.92 3.23 1.34
CA LEU A 124 -14.21 2.13 0.66
C LEU A 124 -13.26 2.64 -0.44
N LYS A 125 -13.71 3.58 -1.27
CA LYS A 125 -12.86 4.22 -2.29
C LYS A 125 -11.66 4.95 -1.67
N SER A 126 -11.85 5.66 -0.56
CA SER A 126 -10.76 6.35 0.12
C SER A 126 -9.76 5.37 0.78
N CYS A 127 -10.26 4.28 1.39
CA CYS A 127 -9.42 3.20 1.92
C CYS A 127 -8.57 2.55 0.82
N LEU A 128 -9.17 2.20 -0.33
CA LEU A 128 -8.44 1.59 -1.44
C LEU A 128 -7.38 2.53 -2.03
N ARG A 129 -7.67 3.83 -2.15
CA ARG A 129 -6.67 4.82 -2.58
C ARG A 129 -5.50 4.91 -1.59
N SER A 130 -5.80 4.85 -0.29
CA SER A 130 -4.79 4.84 0.77
C SER A 130 -3.94 3.56 0.74
N LEU A 131 -4.56 2.38 0.54
CA LEU A 131 -3.86 1.11 0.37
C LEU A 131 -2.95 1.10 -0.86
N ILE A 132 -3.42 1.66 -1.98
CA ILE A 132 -2.62 1.82 -3.21
C ILE A 132 -1.42 2.72 -2.94
N ALA A 133 -1.61 3.86 -2.26
CA ALA A 133 -0.51 4.77 -1.91
C ALA A 133 0.52 4.08 -1.02
N LEU A 134 0.06 3.38 0.02
CA LEU A 134 0.87 2.63 0.97
C LEU A 134 1.69 1.52 0.30
N MET A 135 1.07 0.73 -0.59
CA MET A 135 1.68 -0.49 -1.13
C MET A 135 2.35 -0.33 -2.49
N SER A 136 2.16 0.79 -3.19
CA SER A 136 2.85 1.01 -4.46
C SER A 136 4.36 1.07 -4.25
N LYS A 137 5.10 0.16 -4.92
CA LYS A 137 6.54 -0.11 -4.71
C LYS A 137 6.91 -0.64 -3.31
N GLN A 138 5.92 -1.03 -2.50
CA GLN A 138 6.09 -1.71 -1.21
C GLN A 138 5.00 -2.80 -1.03
N PRO A 139 5.03 -3.86 -1.85
CA PRO A 139 3.97 -4.87 -1.89
C PRO A 139 3.98 -5.87 -0.72
N ASP A 140 5.04 -5.90 0.08
CA ASP A 140 5.31 -6.89 1.14
C ASP A 140 4.27 -6.96 2.27
N LEU A 141 3.34 -5.99 2.32
CA LEU A 141 2.29 -5.93 3.34
C LEU A 141 1.08 -6.84 3.05
N LEU A 142 0.97 -7.44 1.86
CA LEU A 142 -0.16 -8.30 1.53
C LEU A 142 -0.18 -9.56 2.40
N ASP A 143 -1.28 -9.79 3.10
CA ASP A 143 -1.55 -11.02 3.84
C ASP A 143 -2.81 -11.75 3.33
N GLU A 144 -3.13 -12.90 3.93
CA GLU A 144 -4.33 -13.67 3.58
C GLU A 144 -5.63 -12.87 3.75
N ARG A 145 -5.68 -11.95 4.73
CA ARG A 145 -6.84 -11.09 4.97
C ARG A 145 -7.03 -10.12 3.80
N GLY A 146 -5.95 -9.51 3.30
CA GLY A 146 -6.00 -8.68 2.10
C GLY A 146 -6.45 -9.45 0.87
N VAL A 147 -5.94 -10.66 0.67
CA VAL A 147 -6.37 -11.55 -0.42
C VAL A 147 -7.88 -11.84 -0.34
N GLN A 148 -8.41 -12.11 0.85
CA GLN A 148 -9.86 -12.31 1.05
C GLN A 148 -10.68 -11.04 0.75
N VAL A 149 -10.17 -9.86 1.12
CA VAL A 149 -10.80 -8.57 0.80
C VAL A 149 -10.85 -8.35 -0.72
N ILE A 150 -9.75 -8.61 -1.43
CA ILE A 150 -9.69 -8.54 -2.90
C ILE A 150 -10.72 -9.49 -3.50
N HIS A 151 -10.71 -10.76 -3.09
CA HIS A 151 -11.64 -11.77 -3.59
C HIS A 151 -13.09 -11.34 -3.39
N THR A 152 -13.42 -10.82 -2.20
CA THR A 152 -14.77 -10.39 -1.85
C THR A 152 -15.23 -9.23 -2.72
N TYR A 153 -14.43 -8.17 -2.88
CA TYR A 153 -14.87 -6.98 -3.62
C TYR A 153 -14.86 -7.14 -5.14
N LEU A 154 -14.07 -8.07 -5.68
CA LEU A 154 -14.17 -8.39 -7.11
C LEU A 154 -15.40 -9.23 -7.44
N LYS A 155 -15.85 -10.09 -6.51
CA LYS A 155 -17.02 -10.96 -6.69
C LYS A 155 -18.35 -10.28 -6.34
N LYS A 156 -18.34 -9.35 -5.38
CA LYS A 156 -19.56 -8.70 -4.88
C LYS A 156 -20.13 -7.73 -5.92
N GLU A 157 -21.45 -7.70 -6.05
CA GLU A 157 -22.14 -6.58 -6.69
C GLU A 157 -21.96 -5.32 -5.84
N ILE A 158 -21.10 -4.42 -6.30
CA ILE A 158 -20.68 -3.22 -5.59
C ILE A 158 -20.39 -2.12 -6.61
N ASP A 159 -20.22 -0.90 -6.10
CA ASP A 159 -19.84 0.28 -6.87
C ASP A 159 -18.66 0.00 -7.82
N TYR A 160 -18.82 0.47 -9.05
CA TYR A 160 -17.88 0.26 -10.14
C TYR A 160 -16.47 0.78 -9.82
N ASP A 161 -16.37 1.95 -9.19
CA ASP A 161 -15.08 2.52 -8.81
C ASP A 161 -14.42 1.74 -7.68
N VAL A 162 -15.20 1.13 -6.77
CA VAL A 162 -14.67 0.21 -5.76
C VAL A 162 -14.04 -1.01 -6.42
N LYS A 163 -14.75 -1.70 -7.34
CA LYS A 163 -14.18 -2.82 -8.12
C LYS A 163 -12.91 -2.41 -8.85
N ARG A 164 -12.94 -1.26 -9.53
CA ARG A 164 -11.80 -0.71 -10.27
C ARG A 164 -10.58 -0.46 -9.38
N LEU A 165 -10.78 0.17 -8.22
CA LEU A 165 -9.70 0.42 -7.26
C LEU A 165 -9.18 -0.87 -6.62
N THR A 166 -10.03 -1.87 -6.39
CA THR A 166 -9.61 -3.20 -5.93
C THR A 166 -8.69 -3.88 -6.95
N LEU A 167 -9.02 -3.83 -8.25
CA LEU A 167 -8.13 -4.34 -9.31
C LEU A 167 -6.79 -3.58 -9.32
N LYS A 168 -6.83 -2.25 -9.22
CA LYS A 168 -5.62 -1.43 -9.16
C LYS A 168 -4.73 -1.83 -7.96
N TRP A 169 -5.32 -1.99 -6.78
CA TRP A 169 -4.59 -2.45 -5.59
C TRP A 169 -4.02 -3.86 -5.76
N THR A 170 -4.80 -4.78 -6.35
CA THR A 170 -4.34 -6.15 -6.68
C THR A 170 -3.09 -6.12 -7.56
N ARG A 171 -3.07 -5.24 -8.57
CA ARG A 171 -1.89 -5.04 -9.43
C ARG A 171 -0.69 -4.57 -8.63
N GLU A 172 -0.83 -3.53 -7.80
CA GLU A 172 0.27 -3.01 -6.99
C GLU A 172 0.85 -4.09 -6.06
N CYS A 173 0.03 -5.01 -5.55
CA CYS A 173 0.50 -6.12 -4.73
C CYS A 173 1.35 -7.13 -5.50
N CYS A 174 1.17 -7.27 -6.81
CA CYS A 174 1.86 -8.28 -7.62
C CYS A 174 3.17 -7.77 -8.24
N VAL A 175 3.27 -6.48 -8.52
CA VAL A 175 4.44 -5.86 -9.17
C VAL A 175 5.68 -6.02 -8.28
N LEU A 176 6.78 -6.52 -8.84
CA LEU A 176 8.05 -6.81 -8.13
C LEU A 176 7.92 -7.78 -6.94
N HIS A 177 6.85 -8.59 -6.85
CA HIS A 177 6.62 -9.46 -5.69
C HIS A 177 6.05 -10.84 -6.05
N GLU A 178 6.95 -11.80 -6.24
CA GLU A 178 6.59 -13.14 -6.72
C GLU A 178 5.71 -13.91 -5.74
N MET A 179 5.94 -13.79 -4.44
CA MET A 179 5.12 -14.52 -3.45
C MET A 179 3.67 -14.04 -3.45
N ASN A 180 3.45 -12.76 -3.76
CA ASN A 180 2.10 -12.20 -3.82
C ASN A 180 1.38 -12.67 -5.08
N ARG A 181 2.08 -12.80 -6.21
CA ARG A 181 1.53 -13.42 -7.42
C ARG A 181 1.03 -14.83 -7.13
N GLN A 182 1.83 -15.64 -6.45
CA GLN A 182 1.44 -17.01 -6.07
C GLN A 182 0.25 -17.03 -5.11
N LEU A 183 0.20 -16.13 -4.12
CA LEU A 183 -0.95 -16.00 -3.21
C LEU A 183 -2.24 -15.66 -3.96
N ILE A 184 -2.19 -14.66 -4.85
CA ILE A 184 -3.35 -14.24 -5.66
C ILE A 184 -3.78 -15.38 -6.59
N PHE A 185 -2.84 -16.09 -7.21
CA PHE A 185 -3.14 -17.23 -8.07
C PHE A 185 -3.90 -18.33 -7.33
N ASN A 186 -3.37 -18.75 -6.17
CA ASN A 186 -3.93 -19.86 -5.39
C ASN A 186 -5.28 -19.53 -4.73
N SER A 187 -5.66 -18.26 -4.69
CA SER A 187 -6.89 -17.77 -4.04
C SER A 187 -8.15 -17.75 -4.93
N LYS A 188 -8.08 -18.25 -6.16
CA LYS A 188 -9.18 -18.23 -7.15
C LYS A 188 -9.66 -16.82 -7.52
N ILE A 189 -8.90 -15.77 -7.21
CA ILE A 189 -9.17 -14.41 -7.70
C ILE A 189 -9.17 -14.34 -9.23
N ILE A 190 -8.39 -15.22 -9.88
CA ILE A 190 -8.30 -15.29 -11.34
C ILE A 190 -9.65 -15.58 -12.01
N ASP A 191 -10.52 -16.38 -11.38
CA ASP A 191 -11.84 -16.68 -11.93
C ASP A 191 -12.71 -15.41 -11.97
N ASN A 192 -12.68 -14.61 -10.91
CA ASN A 192 -13.36 -13.30 -10.88
C ASN A 192 -12.79 -12.35 -11.94
N ILE A 193 -11.47 -12.33 -12.13
CA ILE A 193 -10.82 -11.50 -13.16
C ILE A 193 -11.29 -11.90 -14.57
N LYS A 194 -11.43 -13.21 -14.83
CA LYS A 194 -11.91 -13.74 -16.11
C LYS A 194 -13.35 -13.35 -16.41
N GLU A 195 -14.21 -13.31 -15.39
CA GLU A 195 -15.58 -12.84 -15.53
C GLU A 195 -15.62 -11.35 -15.91
N LEU A 196 -14.80 -10.53 -15.26
CA LEU A 196 -14.71 -9.08 -15.52
C LEU A 196 -14.19 -8.73 -16.93
N LEU A 197 -13.44 -9.62 -17.60
CA LEU A 197 -13.04 -9.44 -19.01
C LEU A 197 -14.24 -9.36 -19.96
N GLY A 198 -15.36 -10.01 -19.60
CA GLY A 198 -16.58 -10.06 -20.41
C GLY A 198 -17.50 -8.84 -20.28
N GLU A 199 -17.29 -7.97 -19.28
CA GLU A 199 -18.22 -6.88 -18.96
C GLU A 199 -18.14 -5.68 -19.93
N GLY A 200 -17.10 -5.58 -20.76
CA GLY A 200 -16.99 -4.59 -21.85
C GLY A 200 -16.74 -3.14 -21.45
N ALA A 201 -16.70 -2.81 -20.15
CA ALA A 201 -16.39 -1.46 -19.68
C ALA A 201 -14.87 -1.16 -19.80
N THR A 202 -14.51 -0.11 -20.55
CA THR A 202 -13.12 0.16 -20.95
C THR A 202 -12.16 0.37 -19.76
N ASP A 203 -12.61 1.03 -18.69
CA ASP A 203 -11.73 1.31 -17.54
C ASP A 203 -11.52 0.09 -16.64
N ILE A 204 -12.54 -0.77 -16.44
CA ILE A 204 -12.37 -2.06 -15.75
C ILE A 204 -11.46 -2.96 -16.57
N LEU A 205 -11.67 -3.04 -17.90
CA LEU A 205 -10.82 -3.83 -18.77
C LEU A 205 -9.35 -3.39 -18.69
N ARG A 206 -9.08 -2.09 -18.63
CA ARG A 206 -7.72 -1.56 -18.44
C ARG A 206 -7.09 -2.05 -17.13
N GLU A 207 -7.81 -2.00 -16.02
CA GLU A 207 -7.27 -2.45 -14.73
C GLU A 207 -7.12 -3.98 -14.70
N VAL A 208 -8.08 -4.73 -15.24
CA VAL A 208 -8.00 -6.19 -15.40
C VAL A 208 -6.76 -6.60 -16.17
N LEU A 209 -6.53 -6.00 -17.36
CA LEU A 209 -5.34 -6.28 -18.16
C LEU A 209 -4.05 -5.86 -17.43
N GLY A 210 -4.11 -4.81 -16.62
CA GLY A 210 -3.03 -4.41 -15.73
C GLY A 210 -2.68 -5.48 -14.70
N VAL A 211 -3.69 -6.12 -14.08
CA VAL A 211 -3.48 -7.25 -13.16
C VAL A 211 -2.92 -8.46 -13.90
N CYS A 212 -3.51 -8.84 -15.04
CA CYS A 212 -3.00 -9.96 -15.85
C CYS A 212 -1.53 -9.76 -16.24
N ARG A 213 -1.15 -8.54 -16.65
CA ARG A 213 0.25 -8.22 -16.93
C ARG A 213 1.13 -8.42 -15.70
N ALA A 214 0.74 -7.88 -14.54
CA ALA A 214 1.56 -8.01 -13.33
C ALA A 214 1.76 -9.47 -12.88
N LEU A 215 0.80 -10.35 -13.17
CA LEU A 215 0.82 -11.77 -12.84
C LEU A 215 1.75 -12.62 -13.73
N VAL A 216 2.07 -12.14 -14.95
CA VAL A 216 2.97 -12.84 -15.89
C VAL A 216 4.39 -12.26 -15.93
N LEU A 217 4.66 -11.17 -15.20
CA LEU A 217 5.98 -10.57 -15.14
C LEU A 217 6.93 -11.39 -14.27
N ASP A 218 8.17 -11.51 -14.72
CA ASP A 218 9.31 -11.99 -13.94
C ASP A 218 10.19 -10.79 -13.56
N ASP A 219 9.70 -9.99 -12.61
CA ASP A 219 10.29 -8.69 -12.23
C ASP A 219 10.72 -8.60 -10.76
N ASP A 220 10.62 -9.70 -9.99
CA ASP A 220 11.09 -9.74 -8.60
C ASP A 220 12.56 -10.18 -8.54
N VAL A 221 13.47 -9.20 -8.49
CA VAL A 221 14.93 -9.44 -8.43
C VAL A 221 15.40 -10.21 -7.21
N ARG A 222 14.55 -10.41 -6.19
CA ARG A 222 14.87 -11.19 -4.99
C ARG A 222 14.74 -12.69 -5.22
N VAL A 223 14.13 -13.10 -6.32
CA VAL A 223 13.93 -14.50 -6.71
C VAL A 223 14.73 -14.77 -7.99
N GLU A 224 15.63 -15.76 -7.96
CA GLU A 224 16.53 -16.03 -9.10
C GLU A 224 15.78 -16.44 -10.39
N LEU A 225 14.66 -17.14 -10.24
CA LEU A 225 13.71 -17.50 -11.29
C LEU A 225 12.31 -17.49 -10.68
N GLY A 226 11.47 -16.54 -11.09
CA GLY A 226 10.07 -16.51 -10.69
C GLY A 226 9.30 -17.73 -11.21
N LYS A 227 8.05 -17.89 -10.75
CA LYS A 227 7.07 -18.80 -11.35
C LYS A 227 5.96 -17.97 -12.00
N PRO A 228 6.29 -17.13 -13.00
CA PRO A 228 5.28 -16.29 -13.64
C PRO A 228 4.19 -17.18 -14.23
N MET A 229 2.95 -16.73 -14.14
CA MET A 229 1.86 -17.41 -14.81
C MET A 229 2.08 -17.38 -16.33
N SER A 230 1.62 -18.42 -17.00
CA SER A 230 1.50 -18.35 -18.45
C SER A 230 0.30 -17.49 -18.84
N MET A 231 0.45 -16.76 -19.95
CA MET A 231 -0.66 -15.97 -20.51
C MET A 231 -1.88 -16.85 -20.85
N GLN A 232 -1.66 -18.12 -21.19
CA GLN A 232 -2.71 -19.09 -21.52
C GLN A 232 -3.58 -19.47 -20.31
N GLU A 233 -3.01 -19.46 -19.11
CA GLU A 233 -3.76 -19.72 -17.87
C GLU A 233 -4.68 -18.56 -17.48
N LEU A 234 -4.28 -17.33 -17.84
CA LEU A 234 -4.99 -16.08 -17.53
C LEU A 234 -6.07 -15.74 -18.56
N LEU A 235 -5.74 -15.84 -19.85
CA LEU A 235 -6.62 -15.46 -20.95
C LEU A 235 -6.95 -16.70 -21.79
N PRO A 236 -8.18 -17.24 -21.72
CA PRO A 236 -8.54 -18.38 -22.57
C PRO A 236 -8.43 -17.98 -24.04
N VAL A 237 -7.86 -18.89 -24.85
CA VAL A 237 -7.49 -18.71 -26.27
C VAL A 237 -8.59 -18.04 -27.12
N LYS A 238 -9.87 -18.22 -26.77
CA LYS A 238 -11.03 -17.57 -27.40
C LYS A 238 -11.01 -16.03 -27.41
N HIS A 239 -10.20 -15.38 -26.58
CA HIS A 239 -10.04 -13.92 -26.56
C HIS A 239 -8.85 -13.43 -27.40
N PHE A 240 -8.00 -14.33 -27.89
CA PHE A 240 -6.94 -13.99 -28.83
C PHE A 240 -7.47 -14.16 -30.25
N VAL A 241 -7.69 -13.05 -30.94
CA VAL A 241 -7.89 -13.09 -32.39
C VAL A 241 -6.52 -13.46 -32.97
N PRO A 242 -6.41 -14.54 -33.78
CA PRO A 242 -5.16 -14.82 -34.48
C PRO A 242 -4.80 -13.57 -35.28
N LEU A 243 -3.53 -13.14 -35.21
CA LEU A 243 -3.02 -12.17 -36.16
C LEU A 243 -3.20 -12.81 -37.54
N GLN A 244 -4.22 -12.38 -38.27
CA GLN A 244 -4.32 -12.70 -39.68
C GLN A 244 -3.17 -11.93 -40.34
N ASP A 245 -2.27 -12.67 -40.98
CA ASP A 245 -1.17 -12.09 -41.74
C ASP A 245 -1.73 -11.02 -42.69
N TYR A 246 -1.34 -9.76 -42.45
CA TYR A 246 -1.62 -8.63 -43.33
C TYR A 246 -0.63 -8.61 -44.50
#